data_AF-A0A820TZC9-F1
#
_entry.id   AF-A0A820TZC9-F1
#
_cell.length_a   1.000
_cell.length_b   1.000
_cell.length_c   1.000
_cell.angle_alpha   90.00
_cell.angle_beta   90.00
_cell.angle_gamma   90.00
#
_symmetry.space_group_name_H-M   'P 1'
#
loop_
_entity.id
_entity.type
_entity.pdbx_description
1 polymer ?
#
loop_
_entity_poly.entity_id
_entity_poly.type
_entity_poly.pdbx_seq_one_letter_code
_entity_poly.pdbx_strand_id
1 'polypeptide(L)'
;MNHDRTKCHYDYSSSIREFASFVFILDGRNVYKFVRLNIPGLLPSLTVTVTVIQALIDASTNYFQEGEFRYNVMSDYISSKKLKFVYAAEDCTSVISKITYNTRSNNFTGFVPPLKGGLPQINTFSTESFAELQHWFSTVSMSHLLNAHMIQPATSTSDSCAPFLLSAYGTDNCFTAQDIVLRWVNIV
;
A
#
# COMPACT_ATOMS: atom_id res chain seq x y z
N MET A 1 -12.49 25.46 -30.37
CA MET A 1 -13.73 24.83 -30.89
C MET A 1 -13.44 23.37 -31.19
N ASN A 2 -14.04 22.44 -30.45
CA ASN A 2 -14.14 21.01 -30.81
C ASN A 2 -15.23 20.40 -29.91
N HIS A 3 -16.49 20.75 -30.17
CA HIS A 3 -17.64 20.28 -29.38
C HIS A 3 -18.38 19.08 -30.00
N ASP A 4 -18.03 18.64 -31.21
CA ASP A 4 -18.71 17.54 -31.90
C ASP A 4 -17.78 16.37 -32.23
N ARG A 5 -17.22 15.72 -31.21
CA ARG A 5 -16.71 14.35 -31.37
C ARG A 5 -17.80 13.37 -30.94
N THR A 6 -18.29 12.57 -31.89
CA THR A 6 -19.08 11.37 -31.63
C THR A 6 -18.41 10.59 -30.49
N LYS A 7 -19.17 10.28 -29.43
CA LYS A 7 -18.70 9.43 -28.33
C LYS A 7 -18.50 8.02 -28.87
N CYS A 8 -17.32 7.75 -29.44
CA CYS A 8 -16.90 6.39 -29.75
C CYS A 8 -16.77 5.61 -28.44
N HIS A 9 -17.63 4.61 -28.26
CA HIS A 9 -17.45 3.59 -27.23
C HIS A 9 -16.42 2.59 -27.74
N TYR A 10 -15.21 2.68 -27.19
CA TYR A 10 -14.16 1.71 -27.46
C TYR A 10 -14.25 0.58 -26.44
N ASP A 11 -14.38 -0.64 -26.92
CA ASP A 11 -14.21 -1.83 -26.10
C ASP A 11 -12.74 -2.24 -26.09
N TYR A 12 -12.15 -2.25 -24.90
CA TYR A 12 -10.75 -2.59 -24.70
C TYR A 12 -10.62 -4.03 -24.25
N SER A 13 -9.78 -4.79 -24.97
CA SER A 13 -9.36 -6.14 -24.58
C SER A 13 -8.59 -6.13 -23.26
N SER A 14 -8.45 -7.29 -22.63
CA SER A 14 -7.67 -7.46 -21.40
C SER A 14 -6.22 -7.00 -21.57
N SER A 15 -5.57 -7.34 -22.68
CA SER A 15 -4.19 -6.94 -22.98
C SER A 15 -4.01 -5.42 -23.05
N ILE A 16 -4.98 -4.70 -23.63
CA ILE A 16 -4.90 -3.23 -23.67
C ILE A 16 -5.11 -2.63 -22.27
N ARG A 17 -6.01 -3.21 -21.46
CA ARG A 17 -6.21 -2.76 -20.07
C ARG A 17 -4.95 -2.97 -19.23
N GLU A 18 -4.27 -4.10 -19.41
CA GLU A 18 -3.02 -4.41 -18.73
C GLU A 18 -1.89 -3.46 -19.16
N PHE A 19 -1.71 -3.27 -20.47
CA PHE A 19 -0.78 -2.27 -21.01
C PHE A 19 -1.07 -0.87 -20.46
N ALA A 20 -2.34 -0.46 -20.43
CA ALA A 20 -2.75 0.83 -19.88
C ALA A 20 -2.43 0.96 -18.38
N SER A 21 -2.57 -0.11 -17.60
CA SER A 21 -2.15 -0.14 -16.20
C SER A 21 -0.64 0.06 -16.06
N PHE A 22 0.17 -0.60 -16.89
CA PHE A 22 1.62 -0.41 -16.89
C PHE A 22 2.02 1.03 -17.21
N VAL A 23 1.47 1.62 -18.27
CA VAL A 23 1.71 3.03 -18.63
C VAL A 23 1.30 3.95 -17.48
N PHE A 24 0.15 3.70 -16.85
CA PHE A 24 -0.30 4.53 -15.73
C PHE A 24 0.61 4.42 -14.51
N ILE A 25 1.09 3.22 -14.19
CA ILE A 25 1.94 2.95 -13.01
C ILE A 25 3.35 3.50 -13.22
N LEU A 26 3.94 3.30 -14.41
CA LEU A 26 5.32 3.67 -14.70
C LEU A 26 5.47 5.15 -15.08
N ASP A 27 4.60 5.66 -15.96
CA ASP A 27 4.73 7.02 -16.50
C ASP A 27 3.83 8.05 -15.77
N GLY A 28 2.90 7.56 -14.95
CA GLY A 28 2.02 8.38 -14.14
C GLY A 28 0.85 9.02 -14.90
N ARG A 29 0.00 9.68 -14.12
CA ARG A 29 -1.29 10.23 -14.59
C ARG A 29 -1.15 11.26 -15.72
N ASN A 30 -0.10 12.08 -15.69
CA ASN A 30 0.06 13.18 -16.65
C ASN A 30 0.46 12.66 -18.03
N VAL A 31 1.42 11.73 -18.10
CA VAL A 31 1.82 11.09 -19.36
C VAL A 31 0.66 10.27 -19.92
N TYR A 32 -0.04 9.51 -19.09
CA TYR A 32 -1.22 8.76 -19.50
C TYR A 32 -2.28 9.67 -20.16
N LYS A 33 -2.59 10.82 -19.55
CA LYS A 33 -3.52 11.80 -20.13
C LYS A 33 -3.01 12.37 -21.45
N PHE A 34 -1.72 12.71 -21.51
CA PHE A 34 -1.11 13.24 -22.72
C PHE A 34 -1.24 12.26 -23.89
N VAL A 35 -0.88 10.98 -23.69
CA VAL A 35 -1.01 9.94 -24.73
C VAL A 35 -2.46 9.79 -25.18
N ARG A 36 -3.40 9.73 -24.23
CA ARG A 36 -4.84 9.58 -24.54
C ARG A 36 -5.42 10.75 -25.34
N LEU A 37 -4.95 11.97 -25.09
CA LEU A 37 -5.39 13.17 -25.83
C LEU A 37 -4.85 13.19 -27.26
N ASN A 38 -3.61 12.71 -27.45
CA ASN A 38 -2.95 12.71 -28.75
C ASN A 38 -3.31 11.49 -29.62
N ILE A 39 -3.65 10.35 -29.02
CA ILE A 39 -4.03 9.12 -29.73
C ILE A 39 -5.40 8.63 -29.21
N PRO A 40 -6.52 9.18 -29.75
CA PRO A 40 -7.86 8.80 -29.33
C PRO A 40 -8.12 7.31 -29.55
N GLY A 41 -8.65 6.64 -28.53
CA GLY A 41 -9.00 5.21 -28.60
C GLY A 41 -7.85 4.25 -28.32
N LEU A 42 -6.62 4.73 -28.11
CA LEU A 42 -5.49 3.87 -27.73
C LEU A 42 -5.59 3.39 -26.28
N LEU A 43 -5.93 4.31 -25.37
CA LEU A 43 -5.98 4.05 -23.93
C LEU A 43 -7.40 4.24 -23.37
N PRO A 44 -7.83 3.37 -22.43
CA PRO A 44 -9.07 3.55 -21.69
C PRO A 44 -9.22 4.91 -21.02
N SER A 45 -10.41 5.20 -20.49
CA SER A 45 -10.56 6.36 -19.62
C SER A 45 -9.78 6.14 -18.32
N LEU A 46 -9.34 7.23 -17.69
CA LEU A 46 -8.65 7.16 -16.40
C LEU A 46 -9.46 6.40 -15.36
N THR A 47 -10.78 6.62 -15.32
CA THR A 47 -11.67 5.92 -14.39
C THR A 47 -11.59 4.42 -14.61
N VAL A 48 -11.68 3.95 -15.85
CA VAL A 48 -11.59 2.52 -16.17
C VAL A 48 -10.24 1.94 -15.77
N THR A 49 -9.13 2.61 -16.12
CA THR A 49 -7.80 2.12 -15.74
C THR A 49 -7.60 2.09 -14.23
N VAL A 50 -8.04 3.10 -13.49
CA VAL A 50 -7.96 3.11 -12.01
C VAL A 50 -8.82 1.99 -11.41
N THR A 51 -10.02 1.73 -11.94
CA THR A 51 -10.85 0.61 -11.50
C THR A 51 -10.20 -0.74 -11.79
N VAL A 52 -9.56 -0.91 -12.95
CA VAL A 52 -8.82 -2.14 -13.29
C VAL A 52 -7.65 -2.33 -12.33
N ILE A 53 -6.86 -1.29 -12.07
CA ILE A 53 -5.74 -1.35 -11.11
C ILE A 53 -6.26 -1.72 -9.72
N GLN A 54 -7.34 -1.08 -9.25
CA GLN A 54 -7.93 -1.41 -7.95
C GLN A 54 -8.40 -2.87 -7.89
N ALA A 55 -9.08 -3.35 -8.94
CA ALA A 55 -9.51 -4.75 -9.01
C ALA A 55 -8.33 -5.73 -9.00
N LEU A 56 -7.20 -5.39 -9.64
CA LEU A 56 -5.98 -6.20 -9.58
C LEU A 56 -5.37 -6.20 -8.18
N ILE A 57 -5.38 -5.06 -7.48
CA ILE A 57 -4.94 -4.96 -6.08
C ILE A 57 -5.86 -5.80 -5.18
N ASP A 58 -7.18 -5.68 -5.34
CA ASP A 58 -8.17 -6.38 -4.53
C ASP A 58 -8.15 -7.90 -4.77
N ALA A 59 -7.91 -8.32 -6.02
CA ALA A 59 -7.73 -9.72 -6.40
C ALA A 59 -6.38 -10.30 -5.96
N SER A 60 -5.40 -9.45 -5.64
CA SER A 60 -4.13 -9.92 -5.10
C SER A 60 -4.36 -10.51 -3.72
N THR A 61 -3.83 -11.72 -3.47
CA THR A 61 -3.90 -12.39 -2.17
C THR A 61 -3.14 -11.64 -1.08
N ASN A 62 -2.36 -10.62 -1.45
CA ASN A 62 -1.46 -9.86 -0.60
C ASN A 62 -2.09 -8.54 -0.15
N TYR A 63 -3.34 -8.58 0.30
CA TYR A 63 -3.96 -7.43 0.96
C TYR A 63 -3.04 -6.95 2.10
N PHE A 64 -2.89 -5.63 2.20
CA PHE A 64 -2.01 -5.00 3.15
C PHE A 64 -2.85 -4.20 4.15
N GLN A 65 -2.74 -4.56 5.42
CA GLN A 65 -3.35 -3.84 6.51
C GLN A 65 -2.30 -3.05 7.29
N GLU A 66 -2.62 -1.81 7.66
CA GLU A 66 -1.75 -0.97 8.48
C GLU A 66 -1.40 -1.66 9.80
N GLY A 67 -0.10 -1.70 10.12
CA GLY A 67 0.43 -2.31 11.34
C GLY A 67 0.44 -3.84 11.38
N GLU A 68 -0.12 -4.51 10.38
CA GLU A 68 -0.04 -5.97 10.31
C GLU A 68 1.38 -6.40 9.91
N PHE A 69 1.98 -7.30 10.70
CA PHE A 69 3.23 -7.96 10.36
C PHE A 69 2.92 -9.31 9.69
N ARG A 70 3.19 -9.39 8.38
CA ARG A 70 2.77 -10.53 7.53
C ARG A 70 3.77 -11.68 7.54
N TYR A 71 4.07 -12.24 8.72
CA TYR A 71 5.07 -13.29 8.90
C TYR A 71 4.79 -14.56 8.10
N ASN A 72 3.54 -15.00 8.03
CA ASN A 72 3.17 -16.20 7.28
C ASN A 72 3.44 -16.02 5.78
N VAL A 73 3.02 -14.89 5.21
CA VAL A 73 3.24 -14.56 3.79
C VAL A 73 4.73 -14.39 3.50
N MET A 74 5.49 -13.81 4.43
CA MET A 74 6.95 -13.72 4.34
C MET A 74 7.60 -15.12 4.31
N SER A 75 7.17 -16.02 5.18
CA SER A 75 7.67 -17.40 5.24
C SER A 75 7.38 -18.16 3.94
N ASP A 76 6.16 -18.03 3.41
CA ASP A 76 5.76 -18.61 2.13
C ASP A 76 6.57 -18.02 0.96
N TYR A 77 6.82 -16.71 0.97
CA TYR A 77 7.64 -16.02 -0.02
C TYR A 77 9.09 -16.55 -0.01
N ILE A 78 9.72 -16.62 1.17
CA ILE A 78 11.08 -17.13 1.34
C ILE A 78 11.16 -18.60 0.89
N SER A 79 10.18 -19.42 1.28
CA SER A 79 10.12 -20.85 0.96
C SER A 79 9.91 -21.10 -0.54
N SER A 80 8.97 -20.39 -1.16
CA SER A 80 8.66 -20.53 -2.59
C SER A 80 9.85 -20.14 -3.48
N LYS A 81 10.65 -19.18 -3.04
CA LYS A 81 11.86 -18.70 -3.71
C LYS A 81 13.13 -19.46 -3.30
N LYS A 82 13.01 -20.43 -2.39
CA LYS A 82 14.14 -21.23 -1.84
C LYS A 82 15.28 -20.37 -1.30
N LEU A 83 14.92 -19.25 -0.66
CA LEU A 83 15.87 -18.30 -0.11
C LEU A 83 16.41 -18.82 1.23
N LYS A 84 17.72 -18.70 1.43
CA LYS A 84 18.39 -19.10 2.68
C LYS A 84 18.68 -17.92 3.59
N PHE A 85 18.94 -16.76 2.99
CA PHE A 85 19.32 -15.54 3.69
C PHE A 85 18.55 -14.37 3.13
N VAL A 86 18.12 -13.50 4.03
CA VAL A 86 17.44 -12.24 3.72
C VAL A 86 18.03 -11.15 4.62
N TYR A 87 18.04 -9.92 4.12
CA TYR A 87 18.29 -8.73 4.91
C TYR A 87 16.96 -8.16 5.35
N ALA A 88 16.86 -7.77 6.61
CA ALA A 88 15.72 -7.04 7.13
C ALA A 88 16.14 -5.58 7.38
N ALA A 89 15.28 -4.65 7.02
CA ALA A 89 15.49 -3.22 7.22
C ALA A 89 14.22 -2.59 7.80
N GLU A 90 14.43 -1.66 8.71
CA GLU A 90 13.41 -0.73 9.22
C GLU A 90 13.84 0.67 8.81
N ASP A 91 12.92 1.43 8.24
CA ASP A 91 13.16 2.84 7.90
C ASP A 91 11.88 3.65 8.06
N CYS A 92 12.05 4.95 8.34
CA CYS A 92 10.97 5.87 8.63
C CYS A 92 10.98 7.03 7.63
N THR A 93 9.86 7.27 6.96
CA THR A 93 9.74 8.31 5.93
C THR A 93 8.57 9.24 6.20
N SER A 94 8.72 10.51 5.85
CA SER A 94 7.62 11.48 5.98
C SER A 94 6.52 11.22 4.96
N VAL A 95 5.27 11.35 5.39
CA VAL A 95 4.08 11.17 4.54
C VAL A 95 3.13 12.35 4.67
N ILE A 96 2.31 12.55 3.63
CA ILE A 96 1.19 13.49 3.72
C ILE A 96 0.13 12.83 4.61
N SER A 97 -0.08 13.40 5.79
CA SER A 97 -1.06 12.92 6.75
C SER A 97 -2.46 12.95 6.17
N LYS A 98 -3.09 11.78 6.14
CA LYS A 98 -4.47 11.63 5.69
C LYS A 98 -5.11 10.47 6.42
N ILE A 99 -6.20 10.76 7.12
CA ILE A 99 -7.05 9.72 7.69
C ILE A 99 -7.93 9.16 6.57
N THR A 100 -7.92 7.84 6.40
CA THR A 100 -8.73 7.15 5.39
C THR A 100 -9.52 6.03 6.04
N TYR A 101 -10.79 5.91 5.68
CA TYR A 101 -11.62 4.79 6.11
C TYR A 101 -11.41 3.59 5.19
N ASN A 102 -11.15 2.43 5.77
CA ASN A 102 -11.05 1.17 5.05
C ASN A 102 -12.33 0.37 5.23
N THR A 103 -13.09 0.22 4.14
CA THR A 103 -14.37 -0.47 4.13
C THR A 103 -14.26 -1.98 4.35
N ARG A 104 -13.12 -2.59 4.01
CA ARG A 104 -12.91 -4.04 4.13
C ARG A 104 -12.69 -4.47 5.57
N SER A 105 -11.95 -3.67 6.34
CA SER A 105 -11.62 -3.97 7.74
C SER A 105 -12.46 -3.19 8.75
N ASN A 106 -13.40 -2.34 8.29
CA ASN A 106 -14.14 -1.38 9.13
C ASN A 106 -13.21 -0.61 10.09
N ASN A 107 -12.12 -0.06 9.56
CA ASN A 107 -11.07 0.57 10.37
C ASN A 107 -10.56 1.87 9.72
N PHE A 108 -10.23 2.86 10.53
CA PHE A 108 -9.57 4.08 10.07
C PHE A 108 -8.04 3.90 10.09
N THR A 109 -7.38 4.31 9.00
CA THR A 109 -5.92 4.31 8.87
C THR A 109 -5.38 5.74 8.85
N GLY A 110 -4.12 5.92 9.24
CA GLY A 110 -3.43 7.22 9.25
C GLY A 110 -3.39 7.94 10.60
N PHE A 111 -3.94 7.33 11.66
CA PHE A 111 -3.64 7.69 13.04
C PHE A 111 -2.36 6.99 13.51
N VAL A 112 -1.74 7.49 14.57
CA VAL A 112 -0.64 6.76 15.24
C VAL A 112 -1.25 5.62 16.08
N PRO A 113 -1.02 4.34 15.73
CA PRO A 113 -1.53 3.23 16.51
C PRO A 113 -0.73 3.09 17.81
N PRO A 114 -1.38 2.68 18.92
CA PRO A 114 -0.66 2.35 20.13
C PRO A 114 0.26 1.14 19.90
N LEU A 115 1.39 1.10 20.60
CA LEU A 115 2.34 0.01 20.53
C LEU A 115 2.14 -0.95 21.71
N LYS A 116 2.22 -2.25 21.45
CA LYS A 116 2.27 -3.31 22.46
C LYS A 116 3.49 -4.19 22.21
N GLY A 117 4.51 -4.05 23.06
CA GLY A 117 5.78 -4.77 22.89
C GLY A 117 6.50 -4.37 21.62
N GLY A 118 6.52 -3.07 21.30
CA GLY A 118 7.13 -2.55 20.08
C GLY A 118 6.33 -2.68 18.79
N LEU A 119 5.30 -3.53 18.76
CA LEU A 119 4.46 -3.76 17.59
C LEU A 119 3.19 -2.89 17.63
N PRO A 120 2.76 -2.33 16.50
CA PRO A 120 1.50 -1.59 16.43
C PRO A 120 0.31 -2.52 16.67
N GLN A 121 -0.70 -2.03 17.39
CA GLN A 121 -1.94 -2.75 17.55
C GLN A 121 -2.81 -2.58 16.29
N ILE A 122 -3.16 -3.70 15.66
CA ILE A 122 -4.04 -3.73 14.49
C ILE A 122 -5.50 -3.47 14.90
N ASN A 123 -6.29 -2.90 13.99
CA ASN A 123 -7.73 -2.64 14.18
C ASN A 123 -8.06 -1.78 15.41
N THR A 124 -7.14 -0.96 15.91
CA THR A 124 -7.42 -0.09 17.08
C THR A 124 -8.52 0.93 16.79
N PHE A 125 -8.65 1.37 15.54
CA PHE A 125 -9.55 2.44 15.13
C PHE A 125 -10.78 1.89 14.37
N SER A 126 -11.26 0.72 14.77
CA SER A 126 -12.51 0.14 14.26
C SER A 126 -13.68 0.56 15.15
N THR A 127 -14.70 1.18 14.56
CA THR A 127 -15.84 1.70 15.34
C THR A 127 -17.16 1.38 14.68
N GLU A 128 -18.19 1.27 15.53
CA GLU A 128 -19.60 1.21 15.14
C GLU A 128 -20.37 2.46 15.62
N SER A 129 -19.69 3.41 16.28
CA SER A 129 -20.30 4.57 16.92
C SER A 129 -19.66 5.90 16.51
N PHE A 130 -20.51 6.91 16.29
CA PHE A 130 -20.02 8.26 16.00
C PHE A 130 -19.25 8.89 17.18
N ALA A 131 -19.59 8.52 18.42
CA ALA A 131 -18.95 9.06 19.61
C ALA A 131 -17.47 8.63 19.73
N GLU A 132 -17.16 7.36 19.45
CA GLU A 132 -15.77 6.87 19.40
C GLU A 132 -14.99 7.52 18.25
N LEU A 133 -15.62 7.66 17.09
CA LEU A 133 -15.03 8.37 15.95
C LEU A 133 -14.65 9.80 16.35
N GLN A 134 -15.59 10.54 16.96
CA GLN A 134 -15.35 11.90 17.42
C GLN A 134 -14.24 11.95 18.48
N HIS A 135 -14.20 10.96 19.38
CA HIS A 135 -13.14 10.83 20.37
C HIS A 135 -11.78 10.74 19.69
N TRP A 136 -11.57 9.80 18.77
CA TRP A 136 -10.27 9.62 18.11
C TRP A 136 -9.80 10.84 17.33
N PHE A 137 -10.71 11.49 16.58
CA PHE A 137 -10.36 12.71 15.85
C PHE A 137 -9.98 13.89 16.75
N SER A 138 -10.36 13.86 18.04
CA SER A 138 -10.02 14.90 19.02
C SER A 138 -8.84 14.55 19.92
N THR A 139 -8.54 13.26 20.13
CA THR A 139 -7.55 12.81 21.12
C THR A 139 -6.36 12.09 20.53
N VAL A 140 -6.45 11.53 19.32
CA VAL A 140 -5.40 10.72 18.70
C VAL A 140 -4.68 11.53 17.63
N SER A 141 -3.35 11.53 17.71
CA SER A 141 -2.49 12.20 16.73
C SER A 141 -2.58 11.54 15.36
N MET A 142 -2.67 12.37 14.32
CA MET A 142 -2.45 11.91 12.95
C MET A 142 -0.98 11.56 12.75
N SER A 143 -0.73 10.52 11.97
CA SER A 143 0.62 10.14 11.60
C SER A 143 1.19 11.09 10.53
N HIS A 144 2.41 11.58 10.76
CA HIS A 144 3.21 12.33 9.79
C HIS A 144 4.37 11.50 9.22
N LEU A 145 4.62 10.33 9.81
CA LEU A 145 5.72 9.44 9.47
C LEU A 145 5.20 8.03 9.22
N LEU A 146 5.72 7.36 8.21
CA LEU A 146 5.45 5.96 7.95
C LEU A 146 6.69 5.17 8.34
N ASN A 147 6.56 4.29 9.32
CA ASN A 147 7.60 3.31 9.62
C ASN A 147 7.35 2.06 8.77
N ALA A 148 8.35 1.65 7.98
CA ALA A 148 8.27 0.54 7.04
C ALA A 148 9.32 -0.52 7.34
N HIS A 149 8.90 -1.78 7.27
CA HIS A 149 9.73 -2.95 7.51
C HIS A 149 9.83 -3.76 6.23
N MET A 150 11.04 -3.86 5.68
CA MET A 150 11.31 -4.48 4.39
C MET A 150 12.23 -5.68 4.55
N ILE A 151 11.98 -6.71 3.76
CA ILE A 151 12.81 -7.91 3.66
C ILE A 151 13.36 -7.97 2.23
N GLN A 152 14.69 -7.97 2.12
CA GLN A 152 15.41 -8.04 0.86
C GLN A 152 16.14 -9.39 0.74
N PRO A 153 15.85 -10.20 -0.28
CA PRO A 153 16.59 -11.43 -0.54
C PRO A 153 18.09 -11.20 -0.76
N ALA A 154 18.94 -12.00 -0.09
CA ALA A 154 20.40 -11.92 -0.19
C ALA A 154 20.93 -12.82 -1.33
N THR A 155 20.41 -12.64 -2.55
CA THR A 155 20.80 -13.44 -3.72
C THR A 155 21.75 -12.67 -4.62
N SER A 156 22.80 -13.35 -5.12
CA SER A 156 23.76 -12.78 -6.09
C SER A 156 23.18 -12.58 -7.50
N THR A 157 22.06 -13.23 -7.82
CA THR A 157 21.28 -12.98 -9.04
C THR A 157 20.26 -11.89 -8.76
N SER A 158 20.65 -10.63 -8.96
CA SER A 158 19.89 -9.41 -8.61
C SER A 158 18.50 -9.31 -9.23
N ASP A 159 18.17 -10.13 -10.22
CA ASP A 159 17.09 -9.80 -11.16
C ASP A 159 15.78 -10.59 -10.94
N SER A 160 15.70 -11.55 -10.01
CA SER A 160 14.51 -12.44 -9.92
C SER A 160 13.62 -12.30 -8.69
N CYS A 161 14.06 -11.59 -7.64
CA CYS A 161 13.33 -11.54 -6.37
C CYS A 161 13.11 -10.10 -5.91
N ALA A 162 11.85 -9.67 -5.91
CA ALA A 162 11.47 -8.36 -5.43
C ALA A 162 11.65 -8.23 -3.90
N PRO A 163 11.88 -7.01 -3.38
CA PRO A 163 11.75 -6.75 -1.95
C PRO A 163 10.35 -7.11 -1.45
N PHE A 164 10.26 -7.60 -0.22
CA PHE A 164 8.99 -7.93 0.43
C PHE A 164 8.69 -6.94 1.56
N LEU A 165 7.54 -6.27 1.49
CA LEU A 165 7.06 -5.40 2.58
C LEU A 165 6.45 -6.26 3.69
N LEU A 166 7.12 -6.33 4.84
CA LEU A 166 6.66 -7.09 6.00
C LEU A 166 5.52 -6.39 6.74
N SER A 167 5.71 -5.10 7.02
CA SER A 167 4.73 -4.24 7.69
C SER A 167 5.00 -2.77 7.40
N ALA A 168 3.96 -1.94 7.46
CA ALA A 168 4.11 -0.50 7.56
C ALA A 168 2.98 0.10 8.40
N TYR A 169 3.30 1.14 9.18
CA TYR A 169 2.32 1.83 10.03
C TYR A 169 2.70 3.28 10.29
N GLY A 170 1.69 4.11 10.53
CA GLY A 170 1.88 5.48 10.92
C GLY A 170 2.57 5.61 12.29
N THR A 171 3.47 6.59 12.45
CA THR A 171 4.14 6.86 13.72
C THR A 171 4.39 8.35 13.89
N ASP A 172 4.62 8.75 15.15
CA ASP A 172 5.14 10.06 15.56
C ASP A 172 6.61 9.99 15.98
N ASN A 173 7.27 8.83 15.82
CA ASN A 173 8.64 8.57 16.24
C ASN A 173 8.87 8.68 17.76
N CYS A 174 7.82 8.53 18.58
CA CYS A 174 7.90 8.57 20.05
C CYS A 174 8.13 7.19 20.69
N PHE A 175 8.62 6.20 19.95
CA PHE A 175 8.91 4.86 20.49
C PHE A 175 10.16 4.84 21.37
N THR A 176 10.18 3.95 22.36
CA THR A 176 11.33 3.78 23.25
C THR A 176 12.36 2.82 22.66
N ALA A 177 13.59 2.83 23.19
CA ALA A 177 14.60 1.83 22.83
C ALA A 177 14.11 0.39 23.11
N GLN A 178 13.31 0.19 24.16
CA GLN A 178 12.72 -1.10 24.49
C GLN A 178 11.70 -1.54 23.42
N ASP A 179 10.89 -0.62 22.90
CA ASP A 179 9.96 -0.90 21.81
C ASP A 179 10.69 -1.38 20.56
N ILE A 180 11.81 -0.74 20.21
CA ILE A 180 12.63 -1.15 19.05
C ILE A 180 13.17 -2.57 19.27
N VAL A 181 13.81 -2.83 20.42
CA VAL A 181 14.39 -4.15 20.70
C VAL A 181 13.33 -5.24 20.70
N LEU A 182 12.19 -5.03 21.37
CA LEU A 182 11.10 -6.00 21.40
C LEU A 182 10.53 -6.25 20.01
N ARG A 183 10.40 -5.21 19.17
CA ARG A 183 9.96 -5.36 17.78
C ARG A 183 10.88 -6.27 16.99
N TRP A 184 12.20 -6.01 17.03
CA TRP A 184 13.18 -6.82 16.30
C TRP A 184 13.27 -8.26 16.80
N VAL A 185 13.08 -8.51 18.10
CA VAL A 185 12.97 -9.87 18.66
C VAL A 185 11.76 -10.63 18.09
N ASN A 186 10.68 -9.94 17.71
CA ASN A 186 9.53 -10.60 17.08
C ASN A 186 9.72 -10.82 15.57
N ILE A 187 10.64 -10.10 14.93
CA ILE A 187 10.92 -10.22 13.49
C ILE A 187 11.94 -11.32 13.18
N VAL A 188 12.91 -11.53 14.09
CA VAL A 188 14.03 -12.48 13.95
C VAL A 188 13.69 -13.88 14.42
#